data_AF-A0A838L5D3-F1
#
_entry.id   AF-A0A838L5D3-F1
#
_cell.length_a   1.000
_cell.length_b   1.000
_cell.length_c   1.000
_cell.angle_alpha   90.00
_cell.angle_beta   90.00
_cell.angle_gamma   90.00
#
_symmetry.space_group_name_H-M   'P 1'
#
loop_
_entity.id
_entity.type
_entity.pdbx_description
1 polymer ?
#
loop_
_entity_poly.entity_id
_entity_poly.type
_entity_poly.pdbx_seq_one_letter_code
_entity_poly.pdbx_strand_id
1 'polypeptide(L)'
;MLTRLRELHSEIREKLAELDQLIANDQPQVDRLMQVRHALTRASRARTKLLETEIYPRLLSAKTSTHMEGVRRLQEEGKADLMASSQHIGRWSLRTITEEWNQYRSASNAVRIAMRRRIKAEQELLYPLLAQLPA
;
A
#
# COMPACT_ATOMS: atom_id res chain seq x y z
N MET A 1 -5.39 6.23 -16.09
CA MET A 1 -4.53 6.04 -14.89
C MET A 1 -5.21 6.45 -13.58
N LEU A 2 -5.76 7.66 -13.45
CA LEU A 2 -6.35 8.14 -12.18
C LEU A 2 -7.46 7.23 -11.63
N THR A 3 -8.42 6.83 -12.47
CA THR A 3 -9.49 5.90 -12.10
C THR A 3 -8.92 4.60 -11.55
N ARG A 4 -7.94 4.01 -12.25
CA ARG A 4 -7.30 2.77 -11.83
C ARG A 4 -6.57 2.90 -10.50
N LEU A 5 -5.87 4.02 -10.28
CA LEU A 5 -5.20 4.29 -8.99
C LEU A 5 -6.23 4.43 -7.85
N ARG A 6 -7.39 5.07 -8.11
CA ARG A 6 -8.49 5.18 -7.14
C ARG A 6 -9.07 3.82 -6.75
N GLU A 7 -9.32 2.96 -7.73
CA GLU A 7 -9.80 1.60 -7.48
C GLU A 7 -8.83 0.82 -6.58
N LEU A 8 -7.54 0.82 -6.92
CA LEU A 8 -6.52 0.14 -6.13
C LEU A 8 -6.40 0.72 -4.71
N HIS A 9 -6.54 2.04 -4.54
CA HIS A 9 -6.57 2.67 -3.22
C HIS A 9 -7.81 2.25 -2.41
N SER A 10 -8.97 2.13 -3.05
CA SER A 10 -10.20 1.63 -2.40
C SER A 10 -10.02 0.19 -1.95
N GLU A 11 -9.57 -0.68 -2.84
CA GLU A 11 -9.34 -2.11 -2.55
C GLU A 11 -8.37 -2.28 -1.37
N ILE A 12 -7.26 -1.53 -1.36
CA ILE A 12 -6.31 -1.56 -0.24
C ILE A 12 -6.98 -1.09 1.04
N ARG A 13 -7.74 0.02 1.02
CA ARG A 13 -8.42 0.54 2.22
C ARG A 13 -9.44 -0.44 2.79
N GLU A 14 -10.22 -1.09 1.93
CA GLU A 14 -11.18 -2.13 2.31
C GLU A 14 -10.46 -3.30 2.98
N LYS A 15 -9.36 -3.79 2.39
CA LYS A 15 -8.58 -4.89 2.99
C LYS A 15 -7.88 -4.51 4.28
N LEU A 16 -7.46 -3.25 4.42
CA LEU A 16 -6.92 -2.74 5.68
C LEU A 16 -7.98 -2.67 6.79
N ALA A 17 -9.21 -2.26 6.46
CA ALA A 17 -10.33 -2.23 7.40
C ALA A 17 -10.75 -3.65 7.80
N GLU A 18 -10.76 -4.57 6.85
CA GLU A 18 -11.01 -5.98 7.15
C GLU A 18 -9.91 -6.58 8.05
N LEU A 19 -8.65 -6.22 7.80
CA LEU A 19 -7.53 -6.63 8.65
C LEU A 19 -7.63 -6.02 10.06
N ASP A 20 -8.11 -4.77 10.23
CA ASP A 20 -8.39 -4.19 11.55
C ASP A 20 -9.37 -5.07 12.34
N GLN A 21 -10.46 -5.51 11.70
CA GLN A 21 -11.47 -6.34 12.34
C GLN A 21 -10.90 -7.69 12.76
N LEU A 22 -10.10 -8.32 11.90
CA LEU A 22 -9.54 -9.64 12.18
C LEU A 22 -8.57 -9.63 13.36
N ILE A 23 -7.73 -8.60 13.47
CA ILE A 23 -6.75 -8.51 14.56
C ILE A 23 -7.36 -8.03 15.88
N ALA A 24 -8.55 -7.42 15.85
CA ALA A 24 -9.25 -7.03 17.07
C ALA A 24 -9.73 -8.25 17.87
N ASN A 25 -9.82 -9.43 17.23
CA ASN A 25 -10.16 -10.68 17.91
C ASN A 25 -9.02 -11.17 18.80
N ASP A 26 -9.38 -11.84 19.89
CA ASP A 26 -8.43 -12.44 20.82
C ASP A 26 -7.69 -13.65 20.24
N GLN A 27 -8.33 -14.36 19.31
CA GLN A 27 -7.74 -15.49 18.59
C GLN A 27 -7.65 -15.23 17.08
N PRO A 28 -6.59 -15.71 16.41
CA PRO A 28 -6.44 -15.54 14.98
C PRO A 28 -7.47 -16.35 14.20
N GLN A 29 -8.30 -15.68 13.40
CA GLN A 29 -9.09 -16.34 12.34
C GLN A 29 -8.18 -16.61 11.14
N VAL A 30 -7.33 -17.62 11.29
CA VAL A 30 -6.17 -17.91 10.45
C VAL A 30 -6.49 -17.90 8.95
N ASP A 31 -7.50 -18.63 8.51
CA ASP A 31 -7.82 -18.75 7.07
C ASP A 31 -8.21 -17.40 6.48
N ARG A 32 -9.07 -16.65 7.21
CA ARG A 32 -9.52 -15.34 6.77
C ARG A 32 -8.38 -14.33 6.77
N LEU A 33 -7.54 -14.37 7.80
CA LEU A 33 -6.35 -13.53 7.90
C LEU A 33 -5.41 -13.75 6.72
N MET A 34 -5.12 -15.00 6.37
CA MET A 34 -4.26 -15.31 5.22
C MET A 34 -4.88 -14.82 3.90
N GLN A 35 -6.18 -15.02 3.70
CA GLN A 35 -6.89 -14.50 2.52
C GLN A 35 -6.77 -12.98 2.40
N VAL A 36 -7.01 -12.24 3.49
CA VAL A 36 -6.92 -10.77 3.50
C VAL A 36 -5.49 -10.29 3.25
N ARG A 37 -4.49 -10.90 3.90
CA ARG A 37 -3.07 -10.57 3.68
C ARG A 37 -2.63 -10.82 2.24
N HIS A 38 -3.08 -11.91 1.63
CA HIS A 38 -2.79 -12.19 0.23
C HIS A 38 -3.46 -11.18 -0.69
N ALA A 39 -4.74 -10.85 -0.48
CA ALA A 39 -5.45 -9.83 -1.25
C ALA A 39 -4.77 -8.45 -1.13
N LEU A 40 -4.42 -8.03 0.09
CA LEU A 40 -3.71 -6.78 0.35
C LEU A 40 -2.36 -6.72 -0.37
N THR A 41 -1.61 -7.83 -0.36
CA THR A 41 -0.34 -7.96 -1.08
C THR A 41 -0.53 -7.82 -2.59
N ARG A 42 -1.55 -8.47 -3.16
CA ARG A 42 -1.86 -8.36 -4.60
C ARG A 42 -2.23 -6.94 -5.00
N ALA A 43 -3.15 -6.31 -4.27
CA ALA A 43 -3.58 -4.93 -4.53
C ALA A 43 -2.40 -3.94 -4.41
N SER A 44 -1.55 -4.13 -3.40
CA SER A 44 -0.35 -3.30 -3.21
C SER A 44 0.66 -3.46 -4.34
N ARG A 45 0.92 -4.69 -4.80
CA ARG A 45 1.79 -4.95 -5.96
C ARG A 45 1.22 -4.34 -7.24
N ALA A 46 -0.08 -4.43 -7.45
CA ALA A 46 -0.75 -3.80 -8.59
C ALA A 46 -0.63 -2.26 -8.54
N ARG A 47 -0.81 -1.64 -7.35
CA ARG A 47 -0.58 -0.20 -7.12
C ARG A 47 0.86 0.19 -7.45
N THR A 48 1.84 -0.52 -6.89
CA THR A 48 3.26 -0.26 -7.15
C THR A 48 3.58 -0.38 -8.64
N LYS A 49 3.11 -1.43 -9.31
CA LYS A 49 3.33 -1.60 -10.75
C LYS A 49 2.78 -0.40 -11.52
N LEU A 50 1.52 -0.02 -11.30
CA LEU A 50 0.90 1.14 -11.95
C LEU A 50 1.71 2.44 -11.71
N LEU A 51 2.16 2.65 -10.47
CA LEU A 51 2.95 3.83 -10.10
C LEU A 51 4.28 3.87 -10.86
N GLU A 52 5.05 2.79 -10.82
CA GLU A 52 6.40 2.73 -11.40
C GLU A 52 6.41 2.66 -12.93
N THR A 53 5.47 1.95 -13.55
CA THR A 53 5.51 1.71 -15.00
C THR A 53 4.75 2.75 -15.82
N GLU A 54 3.79 3.45 -15.22
CA GLU A 54 2.91 4.37 -15.95
C GLU A 54 2.93 5.78 -15.37
N ILE A 55 2.62 5.92 -14.07
CA ILE A 55 2.35 7.23 -13.47
C ILE A 55 3.63 8.06 -13.29
N TYR A 56 4.65 7.52 -12.61
CA TYR A 56 5.89 8.27 -12.37
C TYR A 56 6.62 8.62 -13.67
N PRO A 57 6.80 7.70 -14.65
CA PRO A 57 7.43 8.06 -15.92
C PRO A 57 6.71 9.21 -16.63
N ARG A 58 5.37 9.17 -16.68
CA ARG A 58 4.58 10.21 -17.35
C ARG A 58 4.66 11.55 -16.63
N LEU A 59 4.53 11.57 -15.30
CA LEU A 59 4.61 12.80 -14.52
C LEU A 59 6.03 13.41 -14.51
N LEU A 60 7.08 12.59 -14.52
CA LEU A 60 8.47 13.05 -14.51
C LEU A 60 8.98 13.46 -15.89
N SER A 61 8.37 12.97 -16.97
CA SER A 61 8.68 13.39 -18.34
C SER A 61 8.14 14.78 -18.71
N ALA A 62 7.13 15.28 -17.97
CA ALA A 62 6.57 16.61 -18.19
C ALA A 62 7.54 17.68 -17.69
N LYS A 63 8.26 18.33 -18.61
CA LYS A 63 9.42 19.23 -18.38
C LYS A 63 9.18 20.47 -17.48
N THR A 64 7.98 20.69 -16.95
CA THR A 64 7.59 21.98 -16.32
C THR A 64 6.63 21.83 -15.14
N SER A 65 6.78 20.78 -14.33
CA SER A 65 5.96 20.63 -13.11
C SER A 65 6.75 21.03 -11.87
N THR A 66 6.28 22.07 -11.14
CA THR A 66 6.75 22.43 -9.79
C THR A 66 6.62 21.27 -8.77
N HIS A 67 5.90 20.20 -9.14
CA HIS A 67 5.66 19.03 -8.30
C HIS A 67 6.64 17.88 -8.54
N MET A 68 7.58 18.02 -9.49
CA MET A 68 8.53 16.95 -9.85
C MET A 68 9.32 16.42 -8.66
N GLU A 69 9.78 17.31 -7.77
CA GLU A 69 10.53 16.89 -6.58
C GLU A 69 9.67 16.05 -5.63
N GLY A 70 8.41 16.47 -5.41
CA GLY A 70 7.46 15.70 -4.61
C GLY A 70 7.18 14.32 -5.20
N VAL A 71 7.05 14.23 -6.53
CA VAL A 71 6.84 12.95 -7.22
C VAL A 71 8.06 12.04 -7.09
N ARG A 72 9.28 12.57 -7.24
CA ARG A 72 10.52 11.79 -7.01
C ARG A 72 10.63 11.30 -5.58
N ARG A 73 10.35 12.17 -4.60
CA ARG A 73 10.35 11.80 -3.17
C ARG A 73 9.36 10.67 -2.89
N LEU A 74 8.14 10.76 -3.41
CA LEU A 74 7.18 9.65 -3.31
C LEU A 74 7.73 8.38 -3.97
N GLN A 75 8.34 8.45 -5.14
CA GLN A 75 8.92 7.27 -5.79
C GLN A 75 10.02 6.62 -4.94
N GLU A 76 10.93 7.42 -4.37
CA GLU A 76 12.02 6.95 -3.52
C GLU A 76 11.52 6.29 -2.23
N GLU A 77 10.58 6.93 -1.53
CA GLU A 77 9.92 6.36 -0.36
C GLU A 77 9.23 5.03 -0.68
N GLY A 78 8.63 4.90 -1.86
CA GLY A 78 7.99 3.66 -2.31
C GLY A 78 8.95 2.48 -2.41
N LYS A 79 10.22 2.72 -2.72
CA LYS A 79 11.26 1.67 -2.76
C LYS A 79 11.62 1.18 -1.36
N ALA A 80 11.69 2.08 -0.37
CA ALA A 80 11.91 1.70 1.02
C ALA A 80 10.72 0.88 1.57
N ASP A 81 9.48 1.29 1.25
CA ASP A 81 8.26 0.59 1.64
C ASP A 81 8.19 -0.84 1.09
N LEU A 82 8.70 -1.08 -0.12
CA LEU A 82 8.76 -2.42 -0.73
C LEU A 82 9.68 -3.36 0.06
N MET A 83 10.83 -2.87 0.52
CA MET A 83 11.76 -3.65 1.33
C MET A 83 11.15 -3.99 2.69
N ALA A 84 10.54 -3.00 3.36
CA ALA A 84 9.86 -3.22 4.63
C ALA A 84 8.68 -4.20 4.50
N SER A 85 7.90 -4.09 3.41
CA SER A 85 6.79 -5.00 3.11
C SER A 85 7.28 -6.44 2.90
N SER A 86 8.38 -6.62 2.18
CA SER A 86 8.96 -7.95 1.92
C SER A 86 9.47 -8.61 3.21
N GLN A 87 10.13 -7.85 4.07
CA GLN A 87 10.56 -8.32 5.39
C GLN A 87 9.36 -8.70 6.28
N HIS A 88 8.31 -7.88 6.30
CA HIS A 88 7.09 -8.17 7.06
C HIS A 88 6.40 -9.46 6.59
N ILE A 89 6.25 -9.64 5.27
CA ILE A 89 5.65 -10.86 4.70
C ILE A 89 6.51 -12.09 5.05
N GLY A 90 7.84 -11.97 4.93
CA GLY A 90 8.77 -13.07 5.22
C GLY A 90 8.78 -13.48 6.69
N ARG A 91 8.73 -12.53 7.64
CA ARG A 91 8.72 -12.84 9.08
C ARG A 91 7.40 -13.47 9.53
N TRP A 92 6.28 -12.97 9.03
CA TRP A 92 4.95 -13.38 9.50
C TRP A 92 4.37 -14.51 8.65
N SER A 93 4.96 -15.69 8.79
CA SER A 93 4.40 -16.95 8.31
C SER A 93 3.12 -17.33 9.07
N LEU A 94 2.37 -18.29 8.54
CA LEU A 94 1.21 -18.84 9.24
C LEU A 94 1.56 -19.34 10.65
N ARG A 95 2.67 -20.07 10.75
CA ARG A 95 3.18 -20.62 12.01
C ARG A 95 3.48 -19.52 13.01
N THR A 96 4.31 -18.54 12.63
CA THR A 96 4.74 -17.46 13.54
C THR A 96 3.58 -16.56 13.95
N ILE A 97 2.58 -16.35 13.09
CA ILE A 97 1.36 -15.63 13.47
C ILE A 97 0.58 -16.37 14.56
N THR A 98 0.48 -17.69 14.45
CA THR A 98 -0.26 -18.50 15.42
C THR A 98 0.47 -18.58 16.76
N GLU A 99 1.80 -18.73 16.73
CA GLU A 99 2.66 -18.79 17.92
C GLU A 99 2.81 -17.41 18.60
N GLU A 100 2.86 -16.32 17.83
CA GLU A 100 3.18 -14.97 18.32
C GLU A 100 2.06 -13.94 18.02
N TRP A 101 0.79 -14.33 18.19
CA TRP A 101 -0.37 -13.52 17.78
C TRP A 101 -0.33 -12.06 18.25
N ASN A 102 -0.03 -11.82 19.54
CA ASN A 102 0.06 -10.47 20.10
C ASN A 102 1.13 -9.61 19.43
N GLN A 103 2.27 -10.20 19.09
CA GLN A 103 3.37 -9.51 18.43
C GLN A 103 2.99 -9.19 16.98
N TYR A 104 2.29 -10.12 16.31
CA TYR A 104 1.72 -9.87 14.99
C TYR A 104 0.70 -8.72 15.01
N ARG A 105 -0.21 -8.65 16.00
CA ARG A 105 -1.19 -7.55 16.12
C ARG A 105 -0.49 -6.18 16.15
N SER A 106 0.55 -6.06 16.97
CA SER A 106 1.36 -4.84 17.08
C SER A 106 2.09 -4.51 15.77
N ALA A 107 2.79 -5.48 15.19
CA ALA A 107 3.54 -5.28 13.94
C ALA A 107 2.61 -4.95 12.75
N SER A 108 1.46 -5.60 12.67
CA SER A 108 0.43 -5.33 11.67
C SER A 108 -0.09 -3.89 11.78
N ASN A 109 -0.26 -3.36 13.00
CA ASN A 109 -0.71 -1.98 13.20
C ASN A 109 0.23 -0.95 12.57
N ALA A 110 1.53 -1.10 12.76
CA ALA A 110 2.53 -0.21 12.16
C ALA A 110 2.44 -0.21 10.63
N VAL A 111 2.35 -1.40 10.01
CA VAL A 111 2.21 -1.53 8.55
C VAL A 111 0.91 -0.89 8.05
N ARG A 112 -0.23 -1.15 8.70
CA ARG A 112 -1.51 -0.56 8.27
C ARG A 112 -1.50 0.97 8.35
N ILE A 113 -0.91 1.55 9.40
CA ILE A 113 -0.76 3.00 9.54
C ILE A 113 0.12 3.55 8.41
N ALA A 114 1.26 2.92 8.12
CA ALA A 114 2.15 3.33 7.05
C ALA A 114 1.45 3.30 5.68
N MET A 115 0.73 2.21 5.36
CA MET A 115 -0.01 2.08 4.10
C MET A 115 -1.10 3.15 3.95
N ARG A 116 -1.83 3.49 5.02
CA ARG A 116 -2.83 4.57 5.00
C ARG A 116 -2.21 5.94 4.75
N ARG A 117 -1.11 6.24 5.44
CA ARG A 117 -0.35 7.48 5.24
C ARG A 117 0.16 7.58 3.80
N ARG A 118 0.70 6.48 3.28
CA ARG A 118 1.19 6.40 1.91
C ARG A 118 0.10 6.69 0.88
N ILE A 119 -1.05 6.03 1.00
CA ILE A 119 -2.20 6.29 0.12
C ILE A 119 -2.64 7.75 0.21
N LYS A 120 -2.66 8.34 1.42
CA LYS A 120 -3.04 9.75 1.60
C LYS A 120 -2.07 10.69 0.87
N ALA A 121 -0.76 10.48 1.03
CA ALA A 121 0.25 11.28 0.34
C ALA A 121 0.16 11.13 -1.19
N GLU A 122 -0.04 9.90 -1.68
CA GLU A 122 -0.28 9.64 -3.11
C GLU A 122 -1.56 10.33 -3.61
N GLN A 123 -2.63 10.38 -2.81
CA GLN A 123 -3.86 11.09 -3.16
C GLN A 123 -3.67 12.60 -3.25
N GLU A 124 -3.05 13.19 -2.22
CA GLU A 124 -2.85 14.64 -2.13
C GLU A 124 -1.96 15.15 -3.26
N LEU A 125 -0.92 14.40 -3.63
CA LEU A 125 0.00 14.82 -4.68
C LEU A 125 -0.41 14.35 -6.08
N LEU A 126 -0.70 13.06 -6.27
CA LEU A 126 -0.83 12.49 -7.62
C LEU A 126 -2.23 12.70 -8.21
N TYR A 127 -3.29 12.74 -7.41
CA TYR A 127 -4.64 12.84 -7.97
C TYR A 127 -4.87 14.16 -8.73
N PRO A 128 -4.52 15.34 -8.18
CA PRO A 128 -4.67 16.59 -8.91
C PRO A 128 -3.83 16.63 -10.18
N LEU A 129 -2.62 16.07 -10.16
CA LEU A 129 -1.72 16.03 -11.32
C LEU A 129 -2.28 15.12 -12.42
N LEU A 130 -2.74 13.92 -12.06
CA LEU A 130 -3.30 12.96 -13.01
C LEU A 130 -4.64 13.42 -13.58
N ALA A 131 -5.41 14.24 -12.86
CA ALA A 131 -6.68 14.81 -13.35
C ALA A 131 -6.46 15.86 -14.45
N GLN A 132 -5.28 16.48 -14.50
CA GLN A 132 -4.91 17.49 -15.51
C GLN A 132 -4.30 16.86 -16.77
N LEU A 133 -3.95 15.57 -16.72
CA LEU A 133 -3.41 14.88 -17.88
C LEU A 133 -4.55 14.48 -18.83
N PRO A 134 -4.37 14.66 -20.15
CA PRO A 134 -5.30 14.09 -21.13
C PRO A 134 -5.31 12.56 -21.00
N ALA A 135 -6.47 11.94 -21.23
CA ALA A 135 -6.69 10.50 -21.09
C ALA A 135 -5.61 9.67 -21.83
#